data_AF-A0A1I7NFM1-F1
#
_entry.id   AF-A0A1I7NFM1-F1
#
_cell.length_a   1.000
_cell.length_b   1.000
_cell.length_c   1.000
_cell.angle_alpha   90.00
_cell.angle_beta   90.00
_cell.angle_gamma   90.00
#
_symmetry.space_group_name_H-M   'P 1'
#
loop_
_entity.id
_entity.type
_entity.pdbx_description
1 polymer ?
#
loop_
_entity_poly.entity_id
_entity_poly.type
_entity_poly.pdbx_seq_one_letter_code
_entity_poly.pdbx_strand_id
1 'polypeptide(L)'
;MLAAIGLACALLILLMGHQPASAAVVIEGDDQSEIEVSIESEPLADTIDALATKFGVETEGIEHVSKAEPMTGSFQGSFKDVLARLLKNWNHVIVLEPGDPARVEKIIILNDSQGSRPPASKAPAEPVHMIMP
;
A
#
# COMPACT_ATOMS: atom_id res chain seq x y z
N MET A 1 -54.43 0.28 -26.99
CA MET A 1 -53.36 -0.67 -26.61
C MET A 1 -52.11 -0.35 -27.42
N LEU A 2 -51.34 0.67 -27.04
CA LEU A 2 -50.13 1.08 -27.77
C LEU A 2 -49.19 1.88 -26.85
N ALA A 3 -48.78 1.31 -25.70
CA ALA A 3 -47.88 2.01 -24.76
C ALA A 3 -47.17 1.07 -23.77
N ALA A 4 -46.75 -0.13 -24.19
CA ALA A 4 -46.19 -1.12 -23.25
C ALA A 4 -44.83 -1.74 -23.64
N ILE A 5 -44.23 -1.34 -24.77
CA ILE A 5 -43.04 -2.04 -25.31
C ILE A 5 -41.78 -1.14 -25.29
N GLY A 6 -41.86 0.08 -24.74
CA GLY A 6 -40.72 1.01 -24.73
C GLY A 6 -39.81 0.94 -23.50
N LEU A 7 -40.26 0.36 -22.38
CA LEU A 7 -39.61 0.57 -21.07
C LEU A 7 -38.67 -0.57 -20.64
N ALA A 8 -38.69 -1.72 -21.31
CA ALA A 8 -37.90 -2.87 -20.90
C ALA A 8 -36.43 -2.85 -21.40
N CYS A 9 -36.13 -2.16 -22.50
CA CYS A 9 -34.79 -2.18 -23.08
C CYS A 9 -33.81 -1.19 -22.43
N ALA A 10 -34.28 -0.16 -21.74
CA ALA A 10 -33.40 0.83 -21.10
C ALA A 10 -32.78 0.33 -19.79
N LEU A 11 -33.38 -0.67 -19.13
CA LEU A 11 -32.92 -1.16 -17.84
C LEU A 11 -31.80 -2.23 -17.96
N LEU A 12 -31.67 -2.88 -19.12
CA LEU A 12 -30.65 -3.93 -19.32
C LEU A 12 -29.24 -3.36 -19.60
N ILE A 13 -29.13 -2.14 -20.15
CA ILE A 13 -27.84 -1.55 -20.53
C ILE A 13 -27.10 -0.99 -19.31
N LEU A 14 -27.81 -0.65 -18.24
CA LEU A 14 -27.22 -0.15 -16.99
C LEU A 14 -26.54 -1.22 -16.13
N LEU A 15 -26.77 -2.52 -16.40
CA LEU A 15 -26.12 -3.62 -15.67
C LEU A 15 -24.82 -4.13 -16.32
N MET A 16 -24.47 -3.70 -17.53
CA MET A 16 -23.27 -4.21 -18.23
C MET A 16 -22.01 -3.33 -18.04
N GLY A 17 -22.05 -2.34 -17.15
CA GLY A 17 -21.00 -1.32 -17.02
C GLY A 17 -20.02 -1.46 -15.86
N HIS A 18 -20.20 -2.40 -14.92
CA HIS A 18 -19.18 -2.65 -13.90
C HIS A 18 -18.24 -3.76 -14.39
N GLN A 19 -17.40 -3.43 -15.36
CA GLN A 19 -16.10 -4.11 -15.40
C GLN A 19 -15.41 -3.69 -14.09
N PRO A 20 -15.11 -4.61 -13.16
CA PRO A 20 -14.07 -4.28 -12.21
C PRO A 20 -12.90 -3.89 -13.09
N ALA A 21 -12.45 -2.63 -12.97
CA ALA A 21 -11.13 -2.29 -13.45
C ALA A 21 -10.24 -3.43 -12.97
N SER A 22 -9.41 -3.98 -13.86
CA SER A 22 -8.36 -4.91 -13.47
C SER A 22 -7.47 -4.15 -12.51
N ALA A 23 -7.90 -4.05 -11.26
CA ALA A 23 -7.31 -3.21 -10.27
C ALA A 23 -6.16 -4.04 -9.79
N ALA A 24 -4.99 -3.76 -10.37
CA ALA A 24 -3.73 -4.27 -9.88
C ALA A 24 -3.54 -3.95 -8.38
N VAL A 25 -4.39 -3.09 -7.80
CA VAL A 25 -4.58 -2.91 -6.36
C VAL A 25 -6.07 -3.03 -6.01
N VAL A 26 -6.43 -4.07 -5.26
CA VAL A 26 -7.75 -4.23 -4.65
C VAL A 26 -7.65 -3.84 -3.19
N ILE A 27 -8.52 -2.92 -2.75
CA ILE A 27 -8.53 -2.44 -1.37
C ILE A 27 -9.93 -2.67 -0.78
N GLU A 28 -10.03 -3.48 0.26
CA GLU A 28 -11.24 -3.74 1.04
C GLU A 28 -11.15 -3.06 2.42
N GLY A 29 -12.31 -2.77 3.02
CA GLY A 29 -12.43 -1.98 4.25
C GLY A 29 -13.01 -0.59 4.01
N ASP A 30 -13.86 -0.15 4.94
CA ASP A 30 -14.59 1.13 4.89
C ASP A 30 -13.83 2.29 5.56
N ASP A 31 -12.96 1.97 6.52
CA ASP A 31 -12.17 2.95 7.28
C ASP A 31 -10.73 2.47 7.51
N GLN A 32 -9.93 3.26 8.23
CA GLN A 32 -8.50 3.01 8.42
C GLN A 32 -8.16 1.96 9.51
N SER A 33 -9.14 1.44 10.24
CA SER A 33 -8.91 0.54 11.38
C SER A 33 -8.61 -0.90 10.96
N GLU A 34 -9.27 -1.40 9.92
CA GLU A 34 -9.11 -2.74 9.39
C GLU A 34 -9.33 -2.75 7.88
N ILE A 35 -8.24 -3.01 7.15
CA ILE A 35 -8.23 -3.02 5.68
C ILE A 35 -7.54 -4.29 5.19
N GLU A 36 -7.91 -4.70 3.99
CA GLU A 36 -7.21 -5.72 3.22
C GLU A 36 -6.80 -5.14 1.87
N VAL A 37 -5.54 -5.33 1.50
CA VAL A 37 -4.94 -4.79 0.29
C VAL A 37 -4.30 -5.92 -0.48
N SER A 38 -4.82 -6.22 -1.66
CA SER A 38 -4.25 -7.19 -2.59
C SER A 38 -3.64 -6.46 -3.79
N ILE A 39 -2.38 -6.75 -4.08
CA ILE A 39 -1.61 -6.06 -5.14
C ILE A 39 -1.09 -7.10 -6.12
N GLU A 40 -1.24 -6.84 -7.41
CA GLU A 40 -0.80 -7.69 -8.52
C GLU A 40 0.09 -6.91 -9.48
N SER A 41 1.41 -7.03 -9.31
CA SER A 41 2.44 -6.46 -10.18
C SER A 41 2.32 -4.94 -10.39
N GLU A 42 1.99 -4.21 -9.31
CA GLU A 42 1.78 -2.76 -9.39
C GLU A 42 2.98 -1.97 -8.85
N PRO A 43 3.32 -0.80 -9.42
CA PRO A 43 4.27 0.12 -8.82
C PRO A 43 3.87 0.54 -7.40
N LEU A 44 4.86 0.65 -6.50
CA LEU A 44 4.62 1.07 -5.12
C LEU A 44 4.03 2.48 -5.03
N ALA A 45 4.45 3.40 -5.92
CA ALA A 45 3.89 4.75 -5.99
C ALA A 45 2.38 4.71 -6.24
N ASP A 46 1.94 3.95 -7.23
CA ASP A 46 0.53 3.85 -7.62
C ASP A 46 -0.30 3.15 -6.52
N THR A 47 0.30 2.16 -5.84
CA THR A 47 -0.32 1.51 -4.66
C THR A 47 -0.56 2.50 -3.53
N ILE A 48 0.42 3.35 -3.21
CA ILE A 48 0.30 4.36 -2.14
C ILE A 48 -0.71 5.43 -2.53
N ASP A 49 -0.72 5.88 -3.78
CA ASP A 49 -1.67 6.86 -4.29
C ASP A 49 -3.12 6.35 -4.24
N ALA A 50 -3.34 5.09 -4.62
CA ALA A 50 -4.65 4.44 -4.53
C ALA A 50 -5.14 4.35 -3.07
N LEU A 51 -4.25 3.97 -2.16
CA LEU A 51 -4.50 3.92 -0.72
C LEU A 51 -4.83 5.30 -0.14
N ALA A 52 -4.02 6.31 -0.48
CA ALA A 52 -4.21 7.68 -0.03
C ALA A 52 -5.52 8.27 -0.55
N THR A 53 -5.83 8.06 -1.83
CA THR A 53 -7.08 8.49 -2.45
C THR A 53 -8.28 7.83 -1.79
N LYS A 54 -8.23 6.52 -1.51
CA LYS A 54 -9.35 5.81 -0.88
C LYS A 54 -9.67 6.35 0.52
N PHE A 55 -8.65 6.65 1.32
CA PHE A 55 -8.84 7.04 2.72
C PHE A 55 -8.73 8.55 2.99
N GLY A 56 -8.56 9.37 1.95
CA GLY A 56 -8.49 10.83 2.05
C GLY A 56 -7.23 11.33 2.77
N VAL A 57 -6.10 10.68 2.52
CA VAL A 57 -4.81 10.94 3.19
C VAL A 57 -3.90 11.74 2.25
N GLU A 58 -3.16 12.72 2.79
CA GLU A 58 -2.22 13.49 1.99
C GLU A 58 -0.91 12.72 1.77
N THR A 59 -0.30 12.86 0.58
CA THR A 59 1.00 12.24 0.26
C THR A 59 2.01 13.28 -0.22
N GLU A 60 3.23 13.21 0.31
CA GLU A 60 4.37 14.03 -0.13
C GLU A 60 5.57 13.13 -0.46
N GLY A 61 6.31 13.47 -1.53
CA GLY A 61 7.53 12.75 -1.92
C GLY A 61 7.29 11.39 -2.58
N ILE A 62 6.09 11.12 -3.09
CA ILE A 62 5.73 9.83 -3.71
C ILE A 62 6.60 9.49 -4.94
N GLU A 63 7.16 10.51 -5.60
CA GLU A 63 8.10 10.36 -6.70
C GLU A 63 9.39 9.62 -6.31
N HIS A 64 9.73 9.59 -5.02
CA HIS A 64 10.91 8.90 -4.53
C HIS A 64 10.79 7.38 -4.61
N VAL A 65 9.57 6.84 -4.58
CA VAL A 65 9.31 5.40 -4.72
C VAL A 65 8.99 4.98 -6.16
N SER A 66 8.98 5.90 -7.12
CA SER A 66 8.67 5.56 -8.53
C SER A 66 9.68 4.61 -9.18
N LYS A 67 10.88 4.47 -8.60
CA LYS A 67 11.91 3.51 -9.04
C LYS A 67 11.80 2.14 -8.36
N ALA A 68 10.85 1.96 -7.45
CA ALA A 68 10.61 0.68 -6.81
C ALA A 68 10.24 -0.36 -7.87
N GLU A 69 10.69 -1.60 -7.66
CA GLU A 69 10.20 -2.71 -8.46
C GLU A 69 8.70 -2.89 -8.22
N PRO A 70 7.91 -3.27 -9.25
CA PRO A 70 6.51 -3.61 -9.07
C PRO A 70 6.35 -4.70 -8.02
N MET A 71 5.31 -4.59 -7.22
CA MET A 71 5.09 -5.47 -6.08
C MET A 71 3.84 -6.32 -6.25
N THR A 72 3.86 -7.48 -5.62
CA THR A 72 2.72 -8.40 -5.56
C THR A 72 2.61 -8.92 -4.15
N GLY A 73 1.40 -8.96 -3.59
CA GLY A 73 1.15 -9.50 -2.27
C GLY A 73 -0.20 -9.08 -1.69
N SER A 74 -0.59 -9.72 -0.60
CA SER A 74 -1.75 -9.34 0.21
C SER A 74 -1.31 -8.86 1.59
N PHE A 75 -1.91 -7.78 2.06
CA PHE A 75 -1.63 -7.13 3.34
C PHE A 75 -2.94 -6.88 4.07
N GLN A 76 -2.99 -7.26 5.35
CA GLN A 76 -4.16 -7.04 6.19
C GLN A 76 -3.76 -6.39 7.52
N GLY A 77 -4.60 -5.50 8.02
CA GLY A 77 -4.46 -4.83 9.32
C GLY A 77 -4.96 -3.39 9.28
N SER A 78 -4.52 -2.57 10.24
CA SER A 78 -4.82 -1.13 10.18
C SER A 78 -4.10 -0.47 8.99
N PHE A 79 -4.64 0.63 8.49
CA PHE A 79 -4.05 1.40 7.40
C PHE A 79 -2.58 1.78 7.72
N LYS A 80 -2.33 2.21 8.95
CA LYS A 80 -0.97 2.50 9.45
C LYS A 80 -0.04 1.28 9.37
N ASP A 81 -0.51 0.10 9.78
CA ASP A 81 0.30 -1.12 9.76
C ASP A 81 0.59 -1.58 8.33
N VAL A 82 -0.40 -1.48 7.44
CA VAL A 82 -0.24 -1.79 6.03
C VAL A 82 0.80 -0.86 5.40
N LEU A 83 0.69 0.45 5.62
CA LEU A 83 1.70 1.42 5.15
C LEU A 83 3.09 1.13 5.69
N ALA A 84 3.22 0.84 6.99
CA ALA A 84 4.51 0.52 7.60
C ALA A 84 5.16 -0.73 6.96
N ARG A 85 4.35 -1.72 6.53
CA ARG A 85 4.84 -2.92 5.83
C ARG A 85 5.22 -2.63 4.38
N LEU A 86 4.42 -1.85 3.66
CA LEU A 86 4.70 -1.42 2.28
C LEU A 86 5.99 -0.58 2.22
N LEU A 87 6.14 0.35 3.17
CA LEU A 87 7.24 1.29 3.25
C LEU A 87 8.42 0.81 4.12
N LYS A 88 8.45 -0.47 4.51
CA LYS A 88 9.43 -1.00 5.49
C LYS A 88 10.90 -0.72 5.17
N ASN A 89 11.23 -0.61 3.89
CA ASN A 89 12.59 -0.38 3.40
C ASN A 89 12.81 1.05 2.92
N TRP A 90 11.85 1.95 3.10
CA TRP A 90 11.89 3.33 2.61
C TRP A 90 12.01 4.30 3.77
N ASN A 91 12.74 5.40 3.54
CA ASN A 91 12.79 6.49 4.51
C ASN A 91 11.48 7.28 4.45
N HIS A 92 10.64 7.13 5.47
CA HIS A 92 9.30 7.72 5.49
C HIS A 92 8.90 8.21 6.89
N VAL A 93 7.89 9.09 6.91
CA VAL A 93 7.22 9.59 8.11
C VAL A 93 5.72 9.42 7.91
N ILE A 94 5.05 8.86 8.91
CA ILE A 94 3.60 8.77 8.98
C ILE A 94 3.11 9.79 10.00
N VAL A 95 2.36 10.78 9.53
CA VAL A 95 1.75 11.83 10.37
C VAL A 95 0.34 11.37 10.73
N LEU A 96 0.04 11.42 12.03
CA LEU A 96 -1.24 10.99 12.59
C LEU A 96 -2.11 12.21 12.89
N GLU A 97 -3.42 12.02 12.81
CA GLU A 97 -4.39 13.08 13.06
C GLU A 97 -4.28 13.58 14.53
N PRO A 98 -4.26 14.90 14.77
CA PRO A 98 -4.21 15.47 16.11
C PRO A 98 -5.56 15.32 16.82
N GLY A 99 -5.85 14.12 17.31
CA GLY A 99 -7.10 13.78 18.00
C GLY A 99 -7.40 12.28 17.95
N ASP A 100 -6.90 11.59 16.93
CA ASP A 100 -7.02 10.16 16.77
C ASP A 100 -5.68 9.56 16.30
N PRO A 101 -4.85 9.01 17.21
CA PRO A 101 -3.55 8.45 16.87
C PRO A 101 -3.64 7.13 16.07
N ALA A 102 -4.85 6.60 15.84
CA ALA A 102 -5.06 5.48 14.93
C ALA A 102 -5.23 5.94 13.48
N ARG A 103 -5.67 7.19 13.25
CA ARG A 103 -5.85 7.77 11.92
C ARG A 103 -4.56 8.39 11.39
N VAL A 104 -4.23 8.02 10.17
CA VAL A 104 -3.19 8.64 9.37
C VAL A 104 -3.79 9.83 8.63
N GLU A 105 -3.13 10.98 8.76
CA GLU A 105 -3.49 12.23 8.09
C GLU A 105 -2.62 12.45 6.85
N LYS A 106 -1.31 12.17 6.97
CA LYS A 106 -0.33 12.40 5.91
C LYS A 106 0.80 11.37 5.90
N ILE A 107 1.30 11.05 4.71
CA ILE A 107 2.46 10.20 4.48
C ILE A 107 3.52 11.03 3.76
N ILE A 108 4.74 11.06 4.30
CA ILE A 108 5.87 11.78 3.72
C ILE A 108 6.98 10.79 3.43
N ILE A 109 7.39 10.67 2.18
CA ILE A 109 8.53 9.87 1.76
C ILE A 109 9.72 10.83 1.56
N LEU A 110 10.83 10.54 2.22
CA LEU A 110 11.90 11.52 2.39
C LEU A 110 12.93 11.52 1.25
N ASN A 111 13.18 10.37 0.63
CA ASN A 111 14.16 10.21 -0.45
C ASN A 111 14.03 8.84 -1.14
N ASP A 112 14.76 8.67 -2.25
CA ASP A 112 14.78 7.43 -3.05
C ASP A 112 15.78 6.38 -2.54
N SER A 113 16.49 6.66 -1.44
CA SER A 113 17.38 5.69 -0.82
C SER A 113 16.57 4.73 0.04
N GLN A 114 16.76 3.43 -0.19
CA GLN A 114 16.22 2.43 0.72
C GLN A 114 17.04 2.45 2.01
N GLY A 115 16.35 2.41 3.15
CA GLY A 115 16.96 2.41 4.47
C GLY A 115 18.02 1.32 4.55
N SER A 116 19.30 1.72 4.61
CA SER A 116 20.40 0.79 4.77
C SER A 116 20.31 0.20 6.17
N ARG A 117 19.74 -1.01 6.30
CA ARG A 117 19.99 -1.82 7.51
C ARG A 117 21.52 -1.96 7.60
N PRO A 118 22.18 -1.52 8.68
CA PRO A 118 23.60 -1.76 8.84
C PRO A 118 23.85 -3.25 8.64
N PRO A 119 24.84 -3.66 7.81
CA PRO A 119 25.16 -5.07 7.68
C PRO A 119 25.37 -5.61 9.09
N ALA A 120 24.66 -6.69 9.42
CA ALA A 120 24.81 -7.33 10.72
C ALA A 120 26.30 -7.52 10.96
N SER A 121 26.83 -6.85 11.98
CA SER A 121 28.23 -6.92 12.34
C SER A 121 28.57 -8.40 12.46
N LYS A 122 29.43 -8.92 11.57
CA LYS A 122 29.93 -10.29 11.68
C LYS A 122 30.45 -10.42 13.11
N ALA A 123 29.84 -11.32 13.89
CA ALA A 123 30.36 -11.68 15.20
C ALA A 123 31.88 -11.89 15.06
N PRO A 124 32.72 -11.30 15.94
CA PRO A 124 34.15 -11.54 15.92
C PRO A 124 34.37 -13.06 15.91
N ALA A 125 35.09 -13.56 14.91
CA ALA A 125 35.46 -14.97 14.87
C ALA A 125 36.14 -15.32 16.20
N GLU A 126 35.58 -16.29 16.92
CA GLU A 126 36.16 -16.75 18.18
C GLU A 126 37.63 -17.13 17.93
N PRO A 127 38.57 -16.69 18.78
CA PRO A 127 39.97 -17.02 18.60
C PRO A 127 40.10 -18.54 18.71
N VAL A 128 40.55 -19.16 17.62
CA VAL A 128 40.86 -20.59 17.57
C VAL A 128 41.97 -20.84 18.59
N HIS A 129 41.60 -21.38 19.76
CA HIS A 129 42.55 -21.80 20.77
C HIS A 129 43.29 -23.02 20.22
N MET A 130 44.43 -22.77 19.58
CA MET A 130 45.31 -23.81 19.06
C MET A 130 45.93 -24.53 20.25
N ILE A 131 45.32 -25.64 20.66
CA ILE A 131 45.90 -26.58 21.61
C ILE A 131 47.03 -27.31 20.86
N MET A 132 48.29 -26.97 21.17
CA MET A 132 49.44 -27.77 20.72
C MET A 132 49.64 -28.98 21.65
N PRO A 133 50.09 -30.12 21.10
CA PRO A 133 50.32 -31.37 21.83
C PRO A 133 51.53 -31.34 22.76
#